data_AF-A0A352ALV3-F1
#
_entry.id   AF-A0A352ALV3-F1
#
_cell.length_a   1.000
_cell.length_b   1.000
_cell.length_c   1.000
_cell.angle_alpha   90.00
_cell.angle_beta   90.00
_cell.angle_gamma   90.00
#
_symmetry.space_group_name_H-M   'P 1'
#
loop_
_entity.id
_entity.type
_entity.pdbx_description
1 polymer ?
#
loop_
_entity_poly.entity_id
_entity_poly.type
_entity_poly.pdbx_seq_one_letter_code
_entity_poly.pdbx_strand_id
1 'polypeptide(L)'
;MIVFIDSGVLGILANPNKSGEASDCEQWLYSLLCSIDIDIIICTQWQIIKEEFPGRYIVIATTNVKHLSRFAEAKLWRDIKF
;
A
#
# COMPACT_ATOMS: atom_id res chain seq x y z
N MET A 1 -2.83 -10.37 -13.27
CA MET A 1 -2.48 -9.10 -13.96
C MET A 1 -1.83 -8.20 -12.93
N ILE A 2 -0.67 -7.61 -13.23
CA ILE A 2 0.02 -6.69 -12.31
C ILE A 2 -0.22 -5.27 -12.85
N VAL A 3 -0.81 -4.40 -12.04
CA VAL A 3 -1.11 -3.01 -12.38
C VAL A 3 -0.26 -2.10 -11.48
N PHE A 4 0.51 -1.21 -12.08
CA PHE A 4 1.25 -0.18 -11.34
C PHE A 4 0.35 1.05 -11.19
N ILE A 5 0.24 1.58 -9.96
CA ILE A 5 -0.53 2.78 -9.66
C ILE A 5 0.45 3.93 -9.45
N ASP A 6 0.29 5.01 -10.20
CA ASP A 6 1.11 6.22 -10.05
C ASP A 6 0.56 7.18 -8.97
N SER A 7 1.33 8.24 -8.66
CA SER A 7 0.94 9.24 -7.67
C SER A 7 -0.33 10.03 -8.02
N GLY A 8 -0.67 10.17 -9.30
CA GLY A 8 -1.88 10.87 -9.75
C GLY A 8 -3.14 10.06 -9.43
N VAL A 9 -3.13 8.77 -9.73
CA VAL A 9 -4.20 7.84 -9.37
C VAL A 9 -4.31 7.70 -7.86
N LEU A 10 -3.19 7.63 -7.13
CA LEU A 10 -3.19 7.68 -5.66
C LEU A 10 -3.81 8.98 -5.12
N GLY A 11 -3.58 10.12 -5.79
CA GLY A 11 -4.20 11.39 -5.43
C GLY A 11 -5.73 11.38 -5.56
N ILE A 12 -6.24 10.77 -6.64
CA ILE A 12 -7.69 10.58 -6.85
C ILE A 12 -8.26 9.65 -5.77
N LEU A 13 -7.60 8.52 -5.51
CA LEU A 13 -7.99 7.56 -4.48
C LEU A 13 -7.93 8.14 -3.05
N ALA A 14 -7.04 9.08 -2.79
CA ALA A 14 -6.92 9.75 -1.49
C ALA A 14 -7.93 10.90 -1.30
N ASN A 15 -8.67 11.28 -2.35
CA ASN A 15 -9.64 12.37 -2.27
C ASN A 15 -10.75 12.04 -1.24
N PRO A 16 -10.98 12.90 -0.22
CA PRO A 16 -12.04 12.68 0.77
C PRO A 16 -13.44 12.80 0.15
N ASN A 17 -13.59 13.55 -0.94
CA ASN A 17 -14.84 13.68 -1.68
C ASN A 17 -14.93 12.57 -2.74
N LYS A 18 -15.63 11.49 -2.39
CA LYS A 18 -15.86 10.31 -3.24
C LYS A 18 -16.99 10.55 -4.23
N SER A 19 -16.79 11.44 -5.19
CA SER A 19 -17.79 11.74 -6.23
C SER A 19 -17.17 11.77 -7.62
N GLY A 20 -17.94 11.37 -8.63
CA GLY A 20 -17.47 11.31 -10.02
C GLY A 20 -16.27 10.37 -10.15
N GLU A 21 -15.21 10.85 -10.81
CA GLU A 21 -13.98 10.09 -11.10
C GLU A 21 -13.37 9.42 -9.86
N ALA A 22 -13.43 10.05 -8.68
CA ALA A 22 -12.89 9.46 -7.46
C ALA A 22 -13.64 8.19 -7.02
N SER A 23 -14.96 8.14 -7.23
CA SER A 23 -15.77 6.95 -6.93
C SER A 23 -15.54 5.86 -7.97
N ASP A 24 -15.43 6.22 -9.25
CA ASP A 24 -15.20 5.27 -10.33
C ASP A 24 -13.82 4.62 -10.21
N CYS A 25 -12.80 5.42 -9.86
CA CYS A 25 -11.44 4.95 -9.60
C CYS A 25 -11.39 4.00 -8.40
N GLU A 26 -12.14 4.28 -7.33
CA GLU A 26 -12.24 3.40 -6.16
C GLU A 26 -12.94 2.07 -6.50
N GLN A 27 -14.03 2.09 -7.25
CA GLN A 27 -14.72 0.86 -7.68
C GLN A 27 -13.86 0.02 -8.61
N TRP A 28 -13.16 0.65 -9.56
CA TRP A 28 -12.18 -0.01 -10.41
C TRP A 28 -11.10 -0.70 -9.57
N LEU A 29 -10.55 0.00 -8.58
CA LEU A 29 -9.58 -0.58 -7.67
C LEU A 29 -10.19 -1.80 -6.95
N TYR A 30 -11.36 -1.68 -6.32
CA TYR A 30 -11.99 -2.84 -5.65
C TYR A 30 -12.21 -4.03 -6.58
N SER A 31 -12.59 -3.82 -7.83
CA SER A 31 -12.73 -4.90 -8.81
C SER A 31 -11.42 -5.63 -9.11
N LEU A 32 -10.29 -4.90 -9.09
CA LEU A 32 -8.95 -5.47 -9.19
C LEU A 32 -8.60 -6.27 -7.92
N LEU A 33 -9.04 -5.77 -6.76
CA LEU A 33 -8.75 -6.31 -5.43
C LEU A 33 -9.61 -7.50 -5.00
N CYS A 34 -10.75 -7.74 -5.63
CA CYS A 34 -11.61 -8.90 -5.34
C CYS A 34 -10.88 -10.26 -5.45
N SER A 35 -9.64 -10.28 -5.93
CA SER A 35 -8.80 -11.47 -6.03
C SER A 35 -7.76 -11.64 -4.90
N ILE A 36 -7.26 -10.55 -4.26
CA ILE A 36 -6.18 -10.60 -3.25
C ILE A 36 -6.27 -9.37 -2.32
N ASP A 37 -6.08 -9.58 -1.01
CA ASP A 37 -6.00 -8.52 0.00
C ASP A 37 -4.72 -7.67 -0.18
N ILE A 38 -4.86 -6.35 -0.42
CA ILE A 38 -3.73 -5.41 -0.66
C ILE A 38 -2.66 -5.54 0.42
N ASP A 39 -3.10 -5.72 1.66
CA ASP A 39 -2.23 -5.82 2.82
C ASP A 39 -1.24 -6.98 2.69
N ILE A 40 -1.62 -8.07 2.01
CA ILE A 40 -0.74 -9.21 1.72
C ILE A 40 0.22 -8.92 0.57
N ILE A 41 -0.21 -8.16 -0.45
CA ILE A 41 0.65 -7.77 -1.59
C ILE A 41 1.80 -6.87 -1.10
N ILE A 42 1.49 -5.84 -0.32
CA ILE A 42 2.51 -4.91 0.17
C ILE A 42 3.50 -5.60 1.12
N CYS A 43 3.04 -6.56 1.93
CA CYS A 43 3.91 -7.37 2.77
C CYS A 43 4.82 -8.29 1.94
N THR A 44 4.30 -8.90 0.87
CA THR A 44 5.10 -9.75 -0.03
C THR A 44 6.20 -8.94 -0.72
N GLN A 45 5.87 -7.74 -1.23
CA GLN A 45 6.86 -6.85 -1.82
C GLN A 45 7.93 -6.43 -0.80
N TRP A 46 7.53 -6.12 0.43
CA TRP A 46 8.47 -5.79 1.50
C TRP A 46 9.46 -6.93 1.77
N GLN A 47 9.01 -8.19 1.78
CA GLN A 47 9.89 -9.35 1.97
C GLN A 47 10.92 -9.46 0.84
N ILE A 48 10.47 -9.35 -0.42
CA ILE A 48 11.36 -9.42 -1.59
C ILE A 48 12.43 -8.33 -1.54
N ILE A 49 12.06 -7.07 -1.31
CA ILE A 49 13.02 -5.95 -1.30
C ILE A 49 13.99 -6.10 -0.11
N LYS A 50 13.54 -6.64 1.02
CA LYS A 50 14.40 -6.90 2.17
C LYS A 50 15.48 -7.95 1.87
N GLU A 51 15.14 -8.97 1.09
CA GLU A 51 16.09 -9.98 0.62
C GLU A 51 17.05 -9.41 -0.44
N GLU A 52 16.56 -8.58 -1.37
CA GLU A 52 17.38 -7.96 -2.41
C GLU A 52 18.40 -6.95 -1.87
N PHE A 53 18.07 -6.23 -0.79
CA PHE A 53 18.90 -5.17 -0.22
C PHE A 53 19.28 -5.45 1.24
N PRO A 54 20.09 -6.50 1.51
CA PRO A 54 20.49 -6.85 2.87
C PRO A 54 21.27 -5.69 3.52
N GLY A 55 20.86 -5.33 4.74
CA GLY A 55 21.46 -4.23 5.51
C GLY A 55 20.78 -2.87 5.33
N ARG A 56 19.83 -2.72 4.40
CA ARG A 56 18.95 -1.54 4.37
C ARG A 56 17.78 -1.72 5.31
N TYR A 57 17.45 -0.67 6.05
CA TYR A 57 16.22 -0.64 6.82
C TYR A 57 15.04 -0.37 5.88
N ILE A 58 14.09 -1.31 5.86
CA ILE A 58 12.87 -1.22 5.04
C ILE A 58 11.67 -1.27 5.97
N VAL A 59 10.75 -0.34 5.81
CA VAL A 59 9.55 -0.21 6.65
C VAL A 59 8.37 0.20 5.78
N ILE A 60 7.21 -0.40 6.04
CA ILE A 60 5.93 0.01 5.45
C ILE A 60 5.36 1.16 6.29
N ALA A 61 5.15 2.31 5.67
CA ALA A 61 4.37 3.39 6.27
C ALA A 61 2.87 3.10 6.09
N THR A 62 2.12 2.94 7.19
CA THR A 62 0.69 2.55 7.16
C THR A 62 -0.08 3.14 8.33
N THR A 63 -1.40 3.29 8.18
CA THR A 63 -2.32 3.56 9.29
C THR A 63 -2.80 2.28 9.99
N ASN A 64 -2.63 1.10 9.37
CA ASN A 64 -3.03 -0.20 9.90
C ASN A 64 -1.84 -1.00 10.45
N VAL A 65 -1.07 -0.38 11.36
CA VAL A 65 0.17 -0.96 11.90
C VAL A 65 -0.07 -2.35 12.51
N LYS A 66 -1.10 -2.49 13.34
CA LYS A 66 -1.43 -3.76 14.03
C LYS A 66 -1.61 -4.94 13.06
N HIS A 67 -2.19 -4.71 11.89
CA HIS A 67 -2.41 -5.76 10.90
C HIS A 67 -1.11 -6.11 10.16
N LEU A 68 -0.42 -5.11 9.60
CA LEU A 68 0.75 -5.34 8.76
C LEU A 68 1.99 -5.79 9.56
N SER A 69 2.13 -5.36 10.82
CA SER A 69 3.21 -5.81 11.70
C SER A 69 3.21 -7.32 11.97
N ARG A 70 2.14 -8.03 11.60
CA ARG A 70 2.09 -9.50 11.65
C ARG A 70 2.96 -10.16 10.57
N PHE A 71 3.30 -9.43 9.51
CA PHE A 71 3.95 -9.97 8.31
C PHE A 71 5.19 -9.17 7.86
N ALA A 72 5.28 -7.87 8.18
CA ALA A 72 6.34 -6.97 7.75
C ALA A 72 6.64 -5.89 8.80
N GLU A 73 7.82 -5.26 8.73
CA GLU A 73 8.10 -4.06 9.53
C GLU A 73 7.17 -2.92 9.08
N ALA A 74 6.35 -2.41 9.99
CA ALA A 74 5.33 -1.41 9.68
C ALA A 74 5.24 -0.35 10.78
N LYS A 75 5.10 0.91 10.39
CA LYS A 75 5.01 2.07 11.31
C LYS A 75 4.05 3.12 10.77
N LEU A 76 3.55 3.99 11.65
CA LEU A 76 2.96 5.25 11.20
C LEU A 76 4.05 6.08 10.51
N TRP A 77 3.69 6.79 9.44
CA TRP A 77 4.66 7.59 8.68
C TRP A 77 5.38 8.63 9.54
N ARG A 78 4.72 9.17 10.57
CA ARG A 78 5.26 10.16 11.52
C ARG A 78 6.35 9.60 12.42
N ASP A 79 6.41 8.28 12.58
CA ASP A 79 7.35 7.61 13.47
C ASP A 79 8.65 7.18 12.74
N ILE A 80 8.72 7.39 11.42
CA ILE A 80 9.89 7.07 10.60
C ILE A 80 10.86 8.26 10.64
N LYS A 81 12.11 7.99 11.03
CA LYS A 81 13.20 8.97 11.10
C LYS A 81 14.32 8.57 10.14
N PHE A 82 15.01 9.56 9.57
CA PHE A 82 16.07 9.40 8.58
C PHE A 82 17.44 9.80 9.15
#